data_AF-A0A8J7PZB0-F1
#
_entry.id   AF-A0A8J7PZB0-F1
#
_cell.length_a   1.000
_cell.length_b   1.000
_cell.length_c   1.000
_cell.angle_alpha   90.00
_cell.angle_beta   90.00
_cell.angle_gamma   90.00
#
_symmetry.space_group_name_H-M   'P 1'
#
loop_
_entity.id
_entity.type
_entity.pdbx_description
1 polymer ?
#
loop_
_entity_poly.entity_id
_entity_poly.type
_entity_poly.pdbx_seq_one_letter_code
_entity_poly.pdbx_strand_id
1 'polypeptide(L)'
;MATTTNQRLIRVGHSPDPDDAFMFHALANDKIDTGDLKFVHELQDIETLNRRALRGELEVTAVSIHAYAHLLDKYALLPSGCSMGDRYGPMVVARRPMTVEDLKRVKIAVPGTMTTAFLTLRLLLPDGFD
;
A
#
# COMPACT_ATOMS: atom_id res chain seq x y z
N MET A 1 -42.92 9.33 -0.46
CA MET A 1 -41.86 10.35 -0.23
C MET A 1 -40.54 9.66 -0.48
N ALA A 2 -39.78 10.09 -1.48
CA ALA A 2 -38.45 9.54 -1.74
C ALA A 2 -37.51 10.01 -0.63
N THR A 3 -37.07 9.09 0.22
CA THR A 3 -35.97 9.33 1.14
C THR A 3 -34.72 9.60 0.31
N THR A 4 -34.32 10.86 0.19
CA THR A 4 -32.96 11.23 -0.20
C THR A 4 -32.02 10.69 0.87
N THR A 5 -31.53 9.48 0.69
CA THR A 5 -30.38 8.96 1.45
C THR A 5 -29.19 9.83 1.09
N ASN A 6 -28.80 10.71 2.01
CA ASN A 6 -27.63 11.55 1.84
C ASN A 6 -26.39 10.65 1.98
N GLN A 7 -25.96 10.04 0.87
CA GLN A 7 -24.84 9.11 0.89
C GLN A 7 -23.52 9.88 1.06
N ARG A 8 -22.72 9.50 2.07
CA ARG A 8 -21.37 10.03 2.27
C ARG A 8 -20.41 9.29 1.34
N LEU A 9 -19.80 10.05 0.42
CA LEU A 9 -18.79 9.52 -0.49
C LEU A 9 -17.47 9.27 0.24
N ILE A 10 -16.87 8.10 0.03
CA ILE A 10 -15.56 7.72 0.52
C ILE A 10 -14.71 7.23 -0.66
N ARG A 11 -13.58 7.88 -0.93
CA ARG A 11 -12.64 7.40 -1.94
C ARG A 11 -11.65 6.43 -1.28
N VAL A 12 -11.55 5.23 -1.86
CA VAL A 12 -10.70 4.14 -1.38
C VAL A 12 -9.63 3.86 -2.41
N GLY A 13 -8.39 4.22 -2.09
CA GLY A 13 -7.23 3.87 -2.90
C GLY A 13 -6.75 2.46 -2.57
N HIS A 14 -6.59 1.60 -3.56
CA HIS A 14 -5.92 0.31 -3.40
C HIS A 14 -5.25 -0.11 -4.71
N SER A 15 -4.37 -1.10 -4.65
CA SER A 15 -3.67 -1.56 -5.84
C SER A 15 -4.60 -2.39 -6.75
N PRO A 16 -4.27 -2.53 -8.05
CA PRO A 16 -4.91 -3.47 -8.93
C PRO A 16 -4.39 -4.91 -8.76
N ASP A 17 -3.67 -5.21 -7.67
CA ASP A 17 -3.09 -6.52 -7.44
C ASP A 17 -4.16 -7.56 -7.04
N PRO A 18 -3.96 -8.86 -7.32
CA PRO A 18 -4.99 -9.88 -7.09
C PRO A 18 -5.47 -10.00 -5.64
N ASP A 19 -4.58 -9.78 -4.67
CA ASP A 19 -4.91 -9.83 -3.24
C ASP A 19 -5.81 -8.65 -2.82
N ASP A 20 -5.52 -7.43 -3.29
CA ASP A 20 -6.38 -6.27 -3.08
C ASP A 20 -7.74 -6.44 -3.80
N ALA A 21 -7.73 -6.96 -5.04
CA ALA A 21 -8.96 -7.25 -5.77
C ALA A 21 -9.85 -8.26 -5.01
N PHE A 22 -9.24 -9.30 -4.43
CA PHE A 22 -9.94 -10.25 -3.58
C PHE A 22 -10.49 -9.58 -2.30
N MET A 23 -9.66 -8.82 -1.61
CA MET A 23 -10.00 -8.15 -0.36
C MET A 23 -11.17 -7.17 -0.51
N PHE A 24 -11.17 -6.38 -1.58
CA PHE A 24 -12.18 -5.36 -1.84
C PHE A 24 -13.38 -5.85 -2.67
N HIS A 25 -13.39 -7.11 -3.12
CA HIS A 25 -14.42 -7.63 -4.03
C HIS A 25 -15.85 -7.36 -3.54
N ALA A 26 -16.13 -7.68 -2.28
CA ALA A 26 -17.47 -7.53 -1.73
C ALA A 26 -17.91 -6.06 -1.64
N LEU A 27 -16.97 -5.17 -1.31
CA LEU A 27 -17.23 -3.72 -1.23
C LEU A 27 -17.45 -3.12 -2.63
N ALA A 28 -16.61 -3.50 -3.60
CA ALA A 28 -16.67 -2.98 -4.97
C ALA A 28 -17.88 -3.48 -5.78
N ASN A 29 -18.53 -4.57 -5.34
CA ASN A 29 -19.67 -5.19 -6.04
C ASN A 29 -20.97 -5.14 -5.21
N ASP A 30 -21.07 -4.21 -4.25
CA ASP A 30 -22.25 -3.97 -3.43
C ASP A 30 -22.78 -5.25 -2.75
N LYS A 31 -21.88 -6.13 -2.30
CA LYS A 31 -22.22 -7.42 -1.66
C LYS A 31 -22.36 -7.34 -0.14
N ILE A 32 -22.10 -6.17 0.44
CA ILE A 32 -22.21 -5.88 1.87
C ILE A 32 -22.99 -4.58 2.06
N ASP A 33 -23.78 -4.51 3.14
CA ASP A 33 -24.49 -3.30 3.51
C ASP A 33 -23.50 -2.26 4.07
N THR A 34 -23.38 -1.13 3.38
CA THR A 34 -22.51 -0.02 3.75
C THR A 34 -23.28 1.13 4.40
N GLY A 35 -24.57 0.96 4.67
CA GLY A 35 -25.43 1.98 5.26
C GLY A 35 -25.51 3.25 4.40
N ASP A 36 -25.13 4.38 4.99
CA ASP A 36 -25.09 5.68 4.32
C ASP A 36 -23.77 5.95 3.60
N LEU A 37 -22.82 5.01 3.57
CA LEU A 37 -21.54 5.18 2.88
C LEU A 37 -21.61 4.70 1.44
N LYS A 38 -21.03 5.50 0.54
CA LYS A 38 -20.80 5.14 -0.87
C LYS A 38 -19.31 5.15 -1.17
N PHE A 39 -18.79 4.01 -1.61
CA PHE A 39 -17.37 3.85 -1.91
C PHE A 39 -17.07 4.08 -3.39
N VAL A 40 -16.00 4.83 -3.66
CA VAL A 40 -15.41 5.00 -5.01
C VAL A 40 -14.00 4.46 -4.96
N HIS A 41 -13.73 3.45 -5.78
CA HIS A 41 -12.45 2.76 -5.82
C HIS A 41 -11.48 3.46 -6.77
N GLU A 42 -10.28 3.76 -6.31
CA GLU A 42 -9.20 4.34 -7.10
C GLU A 42 -8.03 3.36 -7.18
N LEU A 43 -7.90 2.67 -8.32
CA LEU A 43 -6.86 1.66 -8.56
C LEU A 43 -5.56 2.32 -9.00
N GLN A 44 -4.50 2.22 -8.19
CA GLN A 44 -3.19 2.80 -8.50
C GLN A 44 -2.05 1.97 -7.91
N ASP A 45 -0.84 2.12 -8.45
CA ASP A 45 0.33 1.46 -7.88
C ASP A 45 0.62 1.94 -6.45
N ILE A 46 1.20 1.06 -5.63
CA ILE A 46 1.40 1.32 -4.20
C ILE A 46 2.32 2.51 -3.91
N GLU A 47 3.31 2.79 -4.75
CA GLU A 47 4.19 3.95 -4.55
C GLU A 47 3.43 5.25 -4.85
N THR A 48 2.59 5.29 -5.88
CA THR A 48 1.69 6.42 -6.13
C THR A 48 0.74 6.63 -4.94
N LEU A 49 0.11 5.57 -4.42
CA LEU A 49 -0.75 5.68 -3.24
C LEU A 49 0.02 6.18 -2.01
N ASN A 50 1.23 5.68 -1.75
CA ASN A 50 2.10 6.19 -0.69
C ASN A 50 2.33 7.71 -0.83
N ARG A 51 2.62 8.19 -2.05
CA ARG A 51 2.84 9.63 -2.30
C ARG A 51 1.58 10.46 -2.13
N ARG A 52 0.42 9.95 -2.54
CA ARG A 52 -0.88 10.62 -2.36
C ARG A 52 -1.28 10.68 -0.89
N ALA A 53 -0.97 9.64 -0.11
CA ALA A 53 -1.21 9.61 1.33
C ALA A 53 -0.42 10.71 2.06
N LEU A 54 0.84 10.98 1.68
CA LEU A 54 1.60 12.12 2.23
C LEU A 54 0.89 13.47 2.04
N ARG A 55 0.05 13.59 1.02
CA ARG A 55 -0.75 14.78 0.71
C ARG A 55 -2.18 14.72 1.26
N GLY A 56 -2.60 13.61 1.87
CA GLY A 56 -3.94 13.47 2.47
C GLY A 56 -5.09 13.45 1.46
N GLU A 57 -4.86 12.94 0.24
CA GLU A 57 -5.80 13.09 -0.87
C GLU A 57 -7.05 12.20 -0.80
N LEU A 58 -6.95 11.05 -0.12
CA LEU A 58 -7.97 9.99 -0.10
C LEU A 58 -8.48 9.77 1.33
N GLU A 59 -9.78 9.51 1.49
CA GLU A 59 -10.37 9.21 2.80
C GLU A 59 -9.88 7.87 3.37
N VAL A 60 -9.68 6.87 2.49
CA VAL A 60 -9.09 5.56 2.81
C VAL A 60 -8.09 5.21 1.73
N THR A 61 -6.91 4.71 2.11
CA THR A 61 -5.90 4.29 1.13
C THR A 61 -5.07 3.13 1.66
N ALA A 62 -4.80 2.16 0.79
CA ALA A 62 -3.70 1.23 0.99
C ALA A 62 -2.39 2.01 1.06
N VAL A 63 -1.50 1.57 1.94
CA VAL A 63 -0.24 2.26 2.22
C VAL A 63 0.78 1.24 2.72
N SER A 64 2.03 1.43 2.32
CA SER A 64 3.16 0.68 2.88
C SER A 64 3.41 1.09 4.33
N ILE A 65 3.74 0.14 5.22
CA ILE A 65 4.00 0.46 6.63
C ILE A 65 5.16 1.46 6.81
N HIS A 66 6.13 1.44 5.88
CA HIS A 66 7.19 2.44 5.81
C HIS A 66 6.62 3.85 5.60
N ALA A 67 5.74 4.03 4.60
CA ALA A 67 5.06 5.30 4.38
C ALA A 67 4.19 5.71 5.58
N TYR A 68 3.48 4.76 6.20
CA TYR A 68 2.61 5.03 7.36
C TYR A 68 3.35 5.66 8.55
N ALA A 69 4.63 5.34 8.77
CA ALA A 69 5.44 5.98 9.81
C ALA A 69 5.52 7.51 9.66
N HIS A 70 5.24 8.06 8.47
CA HIS A 70 5.21 9.49 8.16
C HIS A 70 3.81 10.09 8.09
N LEU A 71 2.76 9.35 8.44
CA LEU A 71 1.36 9.73 8.23
C LEU A 71 0.52 9.82 9.51
N LEU A 72 1.16 9.67 10.68
CA LEU A 72 0.47 9.61 11.98
C LEU A 72 -0.34 10.87 12.33
N ASP A 73 -0.03 12.00 11.69
CA ASP A 73 -0.75 13.27 11.84
C ASP A 73 -2.02 13.36 10.96
N LYS A 74 -2.17 12.47 9.96
CA LYS A 74 -3.25 12.54 8.95
C LYS A 74 -4.14 11.30 8.92
N TYR A 75 -3.56 10.13 9.19
CA TYR A 75 -4.22 8.84 9.02
C TYR A 75 -4.14 8.00 10.29
N ALA A 76 -5.22 7.25 10.53
CA ALA A 76 -5.24 6.16 11.49
C ALA A 76 -5.16 4.82 10.74
N LEU A 77 -4.43 3.86 11.29
CA LEU A 77 -4.37 2.50 10.76
C LEU A 77 -5.66 1.73 11.09
N LEU A 78 -6.27 1.11 10.09
CA LEU A 78 -7.43 0.25 10.28
C LEU A 78 -7.03 -1.10 10.89
N PRO A 79 -7.90 -1.73 11.69
CA PRO A 79 -7.64 -3.05 12.26
C PRO A 79 -7.79 -4.20 11.25
N SER A 80 -8.12 -3.89 9.99
CA SER A 80 -8.33 -4.85 8.90
C SER A 80 -7.68 -4.35 7.61
N GLY A 81 -7.49 -5.28 6.66
CA GLY A 81 -6.98 -4.98 5.32
C GLY A 81 -5.45 -4.92 5.19
N CYS A 82 -4.71 -5.24 6.25
CA CYS A 82 -3.26 -5.35 6.19
C CYS A 82 -2.79 -6.62 5.46
N SER A 83 -1.80 -6.49 4.58
CA SER A 83 -1.03 -7.60 4.04
C SER A 83 0.24 -7.81 4.90
N MET A 84 0.36 -8.98 5.52
CA MET A 84 1.45 -9.31 6.45
C MET A 84 2.04 -10.67 6.11
N GLY A 85 3.36 -10.70 5.90
CA GLY A 85 4.11 -11.94 5.67
C GLY A 85 4.69 -12.52 6.94
N ASP A 86 4.51 -13.83 7.14
CA ASP A 86 5.25 -14.62 8.13
C ASP A 86 6.05 -15.69 7.40
N ARG A 87 7.38 -15.64 7.53
CA ARG A 87 8.35 -16.48 6.79
C ARG A 87 8.35 -16.31 5.26
N TYR A 88 7.74 -15.25 4.75
CA TYR A 88 7.85 -14.81 3.35
C TYR A 88 7.80 -13.28 3.28
N GLY A 89 8.26 -12.71 2.17
CA GLY A 89 8.28 -11.26 1.98
C GLY A 89 9.00 -10.83 0.70
N PRO A 90 9.33 -9.54 0.57
CA PRO A 90 10.06 -9.00 -0.56
C PRO A 90 11.40 -9.71 -0.77
N MET A 91 11.79 -9.89 -2.03
CA MET A 91 13.03 -10.55 -2.41
C MET A 91 13.85 -9.67 -3.36
N VAL A 92 15.17 -9.72 -3.22
CA VAL A 92 16.10 -9.21 -4.24
C VAL A 92 16.47 -10.37 -5.15
N VAL A 93 16.30 -10.17 -6.46
CA VAL A 93 16.61 -11.18 -7.48
C VAL A 93 17.71 -10.67 -8.40
N ALA A 94 18.60 -11.58 -8.83
CA ALA A 94 19.73 -11.26 -9.70
C ALA A 94 19.94 -12.38 -10.74
N ARG A 95 20.54 -12.03 -11.90
CA ARG A 95 20.81 -13.01 -12.99
C ARG A 95 21.88 -14.05 -12.62
N ARG A 96 22.71 -13.74 -11.63
CA ARG A 96 23.77 -14.59 -11.10
C ARG A 96 23.69 -14.58 -9.58
N PRO A 97 24.20 -15.61 -8.89
CA PRO A 97 24.34 -15.58 -7.44
C PRO A 97 25.12 -14.35 -6.99
N MET A 98 24.63 -13.68 -5.95
CA MET A 98 25.25 -12.50 -5.34
C MET A 98 25.15 -12.63 -3.83
N THR A 99 26.21 -12.21 -3.14
CA THR A 99 26.21 -12.04 -1.69
C THR A 99 25.61 -10.69 -1.32
N VAL A 100 25.27 -10.50 -0.05
CA VAL A 100 24.82 -9.19 0.47
C VAL A 100 25.88 -8.11 0.27
N GLU A 101 27.16 -8.46 0.33
CA GLU A 101 28.25 -7.50 0.11
C GLU A 101 28.35 -7.08 -1.36
N ASP A 102 28.08 -7.98 -2.29
CA ASP A 102 28.01 -7.64 -3.72
C ASP A 102 26.87 -6.65 -4.02
N LEU A 103 25.75 -6.78 -3.30
CA LEU A 103 24.57 -5.91 -3.48
C LEU A 103 24.87 -4.43 -3.19
N LYS A 104 25.82 -4.13 -2.30
CA LYS A 104 26.20 -2.74 -1.97
C LYS A 104 26.84 -2.00 -3.15
N ARG A 105 27.40 -2.74 -4.12
CA ARG A 105 28.22 -2.21 -5.22
C ARG A 105 27.51 -2.23 -6.56
N VAL A 106 26.22 -2.51 -6.56
CA VAL A 106 25.42 -2.58 -7.78
C VAL A 106 24.19 -1.71 -7.66
N LYS A 107 23.74 -1.23 -8.81
CA LYS A 107 22.47 -0.53 -8.92
C LYS A 107 21.31 -1.49 -8.74
N ILE A 108 20.48 -1.24 -7.73
CA ILE A 108 19.29 -2.04 -7.43
C ILE A 108 18.05 -1.28 -7.90
N ALA A 109 17.27 -1.88 -8.80
CA ALA A 109 15.95 -1.37 -9.13
C ALA A 109 14.99 -1.66 -7.97
N VAL A 110 14.26 -0.64 -7.52
CA VAL A 110 13.33 -0.74 -6.38
C VAL A 110 11.93 -0.32 -6.82
N PRO A 111 10.86 -0.94 -6.27
CA PRO A 111 9.49 -0.66 -6.70
C PRO A 111 8.95 0.70 -6.25
N GLY A 112 9.62 1.34 -5.30
CA GLY A 112 9.27 2.66 -4.77
C GLY A 112 9.97 2.93 -3.46
N THR A 113 10.42 4.17 -3.24
CA THR A 113 11.23 4.52 -2.06
C THR A 113 10.41 4.63 -0.78
N MET A 114 9.08 4.68 -0.86
CA MET A 114 8.19 4.67 0.30
C MET A 114 7.63 3.27 0.60
N THR A 115 8.02 2.26 -0.17
CA THR A 115 7.58 0.88 0.05
C THR A 115 8.23 0.26 1.28
N THR A 116 7.54 -0.69 1.92
CA THR A 116 8.11 -1.51 2.99
C THR A 116 9.29 -2.36 2.48
N ALA A 117 9.22 -2.83 1.23
CA ALA A 117 10.31 -3.55 0.58
C ALA A 117 11.60 -2.72 0.53
N PHE A 118 11.50 -1.43 0.19
CA PHE A 118 12.64 -0.52 0.20
C PHE A 118 13.18 -0.29 1.61
N LEU A 119 12.30 -0.12 2.62
CA LEU A 119 12.73 -0.02 4.01
C LEU A 119 13.49 -1.28 4.45
N THR A 120 12.98 -2.47 4.16
CA THR A 120 13.65 -3.73 4.52
C THR A 120 14.99 -3.88 3.82
N LEU A 121 15.11 -3.44 2.56
CA LEU A 121 16.38 -3.42 1.84
C LEU A 121 17.38 -2.46 2.48
N ARG A 122 16.93 -1.27 2.89
CA ARG A 122 17.75 -0.29 3.63
C ARG A 122 18.20 -0.79 5.00
N LEU A 123 17.37 -1.56 5.69
CA LEU A 123 17.75 -2.21 6.97
C LEU A 123 18.78 -3.32 6.76
N LEU A 124 18.69 -4.06 5.65
CA LEU A 124 19.70 -5.07 5.27
C LEU A 124 21.02 -4.43 4.84
N LEU A 125 20.97 -3.27 4.19
CA LEU A 125 22.12 -2.51 3.66
C LEU A 125 22.20 -1.12 4.33
N PRO A 126 22.57 -1.06 5.63
CA PRO A 126 22.48 0.17 6.43
C PRO A 126 23.40 1.30 5.94
N ASP A 127 24.57 0.94 5.39
CA ASP A 127 25.54 1.88 4.82
C ASP A 127 25.11 2.44 3.44
N GLY A 128 23.98 1.97 2.91
CA GLY A 128 23.47 2.31 1.59
C GLY A 128 23.92 1.35 0.47
N PHE A 129 23.43 1.63 -0.72
CA PHE A 129 23.74 0.96 -1.98
C PHE A 129 23.62 1.98 -3.11
N ASP A 130 24.36 1.75 -4.20
CA ASP A 130 24.41 2.64 -5.39
C ASP A 130 23.13 2.63 -6.26
#